data_AF-A0A962BYI3-F1
#
_entry.id   AF-A0A962BYI3-F1
#
_cell.length_a   1.000
_cell.length_b   1.000
_cell.length_c   1.000
_cell.angle_alpha   90.00
_cell.angle_beta   90.00
_cell.angle_gamma   90.00
#
_symmetry.space_group_name_H-M   'P 1'
#
loop_
_entity.id
_entity.type
_entity.pdbx_description
1 polymer ?
#
loop_
_entity_poly.entity_id
_entity_poly.type
_entity_poly.pdbx_seq_one_letter_code
_entity_poly.pdbx_strand_id
1 'polypeptide(L)'
;MTYKSLIAGIHPRVAVVLHDLVMVWLAWYLANVLRYTFVPNGPDVDVFAAELPVVLGAQALVLWWTGLYRGLWRFASMPDIWNIVRAAALGSLAIAPAVFLLNRLDGIPRAVLFIYPMLLILFLASPRLLYRRWKDGRYGAASRLPVRRVLVLGGGSAGEALIRELRRENLLRPVGILDDNRKLRGARIQGVPVLGALDRLSEIAREVAAEMLLIAMPSLNNQQMQRVVALCESTELPFRTVPRLRDVIEGRSAFNQLKEVAIDDLLGRDPVTLDWTAIRTGLAGRRVLVSGGGGSIGSELCRQVARLGIESLCVIDSCEYNLYRIERELHAEFPDLILDVILGDCGDAAVCEHALSRCRPQAVFHAAAYKHVPMLQEQVREAVRNNVLATRTLALAAIQHGVESFVLISSDKAVNPTNVMGASKRVAEMVCQAMARESHVRFITVRFGNVLDSAGSVVPLFREQIREGGPVTVTHPEVTRYFMTIPEACQLILQAVALGEGGEV
;
A
#
# COMPACT_ATOMS: atom_id res chain seq x y z
N MET A 1 8.61 -1.14 50.45
CA MET A 1 9.26 -2.01 49.44
C MET A 1 8.23 -2.98 48.92
N THR A 2 7.74 -2.72 47.71
CA THR A 2 6.57 -3.38 47.13
C THR A 2 6.98 -4.70 46.49
N TYR A 3 6.21 -5.78 46.68
CA TYR A 3 6.41 -7.16 46.20
C TYR A 3 6.93 -7.28 44.74
N LYS A 4 6.67 -6.27 43.90
CA LYS A 4 7.17 -6.15 42.52
C LYS A 4 8.70 -6.04 42.39
N SER A 5 9.42 -5.49 43.38
CA SER A 5 10.89 -5.33 43.28
C SER A 5 11.67 -6.61 43.60
N LEU A 6 11.08 -7.55 44.34
CA LEU A 6 11.67 -8.88 44.61
C LEU A 6 11.54 -9.83 43.41
N ILE A 7 10.46 -9.71 42.63
CA ILE A 7 10.17 -10.56 41.47
C ILE A 7 10.98 -10.15 40.23
N ALA A 8 11.46 -8.90 40.17
CA ALA A 8 12.23 -8.38 39.02
C ALA A 8 13.64 -8.96 38.88
N GLY A 9 14.19 -9.63 39.90
CA GLY A 9 15.54 -10.20 39.89
C GLY A 9 15.64 -11.68 39.47
N ILE A 10 14.52 -12.40 39.34
CA ILE A 10 14.54 -13.84 39.03
C ILE A 10 14.53 -14.00 37.51
N HIS A 11 15.67 -14.43 36.94
CA HIS A 11 15.76 -14.77 35.52
C HIS A 11 14.66 -15.81 35.18
N PRO A 12 13.88 -15.65 34.10
CA PRO A 12 12.69 -16.47 33.82
C PRO A 12 12.96 -17.98 33.71
N ARG A 13 14.23 -18.38 33.52
CA ARG A 13 14.67 -19.79 33.56
C ARG A 13 14.66 -20.36 34.98
N VAL A 14 15.07 -19.58 35.98
CA VAL A 14 15.12 -20.01 37.39
C VAL A 14 13.70 -20.25 37.92
N ALA A 15 12.75 -19.37 37.55
CA ALA A 15 11.35 -19.53 37.91
C ALA A 15 10.73 -20.83 37.34
N VAL A 16 11.07 -21.20 36.10
CA VAL A 16 10.60 -22.45 35.47
C VAL A 16 11.21 -23.68 36.13
N VAL A 17 12.50 -23.65 36.46
CA VAL A 17 13.16 -24.76 37.16
C VAL A 17 12.54 -24.94 38.55
N LEU A 18 12.35 -23.86 39.31
CA LEU A 18 11.70 -23.92 40.63
C LEU A 18 10.27 -24.46 40.53
N HIS A 19 9.48 -23.98 39.56
CA HIS A 19 8.15 -24.50 39.29
C HIS A 19 8.17 -26.02 39.06
N ASP A 20 9.03 -26.49 38.16
CA ASP A 20 9.07 -27.92 37.82
C ASP A 20 9.52 -28.79 38.99
N LEU A 21 10.47 -28.33 39.82
CA LEU A 21 10.87 -29.03 41.04
C LEU A 21 9.73 -29.11 42.06
N VAL A 22 8.93 -28.04 42.20
CA VAL A 22 7.72 -28.06 43.04
C VAL A 22 6.69 -29.05 42.48
N MET A 23 6.51 -29.12 41.17
CA MET A 23 5.62 -30.11 40.55
C MET A 23 6.11 -31.55 40.74
N VAL A 24 7.42 -31.78 40.74
CA VAL A 24 8.04 -33.08 41.06
C VAL A 24 7.73 -33.49 42.49
N TRP A 25 7.97 -32.60 43.46
CA TRP A 25 7.65 -32.84 44.86
C TRP A 25 6.15 -33.12 45.05
N LEU A 26 5.28 -32.30 44.45
CA LEU A 26 3.83 -32.44 44.56
C LEU A 26 3.34 -33.75 43.93
N ALA A 27 3.87 -34.14 42.76
CA ALA A 27 3.56 -35.42 42.13
C ALA A 27 3.95 -36.61 43.01
N TRP A 28 5.13 -36.55 43.63
CA TRP A 28 5.62 -37.61 44.51
C TRP A 28 4.81 -37.73 45.80
N TYR A 29 4.55 -36.60 46.46
CA TYR A 29 3.74 -36.56 47.67
C TYR A 29 2.31 -37.08 47.41
N LEU A 30 1.64 -36.57 46.36
CA LEU A 30 0.28 -37.00 46.03
C LEU A 30 0.21 -38.46 45.57
N ALA A 31 1.24 -38.99 44.91
CA ALA A 31 1.29 -40.42 44.57
C ALA A 31 1.34 -41.31 45.81
N ASN A 32 2.09 -40.91 46.84
CA ASN A 32 2.14 -41.62 48.12
C ASN A 32 0.83 -41.47 48.90
N VAL A 33 0.29 -40.26 49.02
CA VAL A 33 -1.01 -40.03 49.67
C VAL A 33 -2.10 -40.86 49.00
N LEU A 34 -2.26 -40.78 47.67
CA LEU A 34 -3.28 -41.52 46.94
C LEU A 34 -3.13 -43.04 47.14
N ARG A 35 -1.90 -43.54 47.29
CA ARG A 35 -1.66 -44.96 47.51
C ARG A 35 -2.03 -45.41 48.93
N TYR A 36 -1.71 -44.61 49.93
CA TYR A 36 -1.91 -44.96 51.35
C TYR A 36 -3.32 -44.65 51.86
N THR A 37 -4.04 -43.71 51.24
CA THR A 37 -5.45 -43.42 51.55
C THR A 37 -6.38 -44.64 51.44
N PHE A 38 -6.06 -45.60 50.56
CA PHE A 38 -6.86 -46.82 50.36
C PHE A 38 -6.35 -48.04 51.15
N VAL A 39 -5.36 -47.87 52.03
CA VAL A 39 -4.84 -48.95 52.88
C VAL A 39 -5.34 -48.74 54.31
N PRO A 40 -6.15 -49.66 54.86
CA PRO A 40 -6.50 -49.62 56.28
C PRO A 40 -5.23 -49.67 57.14
N ASN A 41 -5.04 -48.69 58.04
CA ASN A 41 -3.83 -48.50 58.86
C ASN A 41 -2.55 -48.20 58.06
N GLY A 42 -2.63 -47.47 56.94
CA GLY A 42 -1.45 -46.98 56.22
C GLY A 42 -0.57 -46.05 57.08
N PRO A 43 0.76 -46.03 56.87
CA PRO A 43 1.65 -45.07 57.53
C PRO A 43 1.29 -43.63 57.15
N ASP A 44 1.47 -42.70 58.09
CA ASP A 44 1.37 -41.26 57.80
C ASP A 44 2.41 -40.87 56.74
N VAL A 45 1.95 -40.20 55.68
CA VAL A 45 2.81 -39.74 54.59
C VAL A 45 3.50 -38.45 55.02
N ASP A 46 4.78 -38.54 55.37
CA ASP A 46 5.58 -37.37 55.68
C ASP A 46 5.77 -36.50 54.43
N VAL A 47 5.55 -35.20 54.59
CA VAL A 47 5.72 -34.16 53.58
C VAL A 47 7.20 -34.05 53.13
N PHE A 48 8.13 -34.41 54.02
CA PHE A 48 9.58 -34.35 53.81
C PHE A 48 10.27 -35.69 54.08
N ALA A 49 9.71 -36.78 53.55
CA ALA A 49 10.31 -38.11 53.66
C ALA A 49 11.78 -38.16 53.20
N ALA A 50 12.59 -39.03 53.81
CA ALA A 50 14.04 -39.08 53.62
C ALA A 50 14.48 -39.39 52.17
N GLU A 51 13.63 -40.04 51.38
CA GLU A 51 13.84 -40.33 49.96
C GLU A 51 13.63 -39.12 49.04
N LEU A 52 12.98 -38.06 49.53
CA LEU A 52 12.58 -36.90 48.72
C LEU A 52 13.77 -36.17 48.05
N PRO A 53 14.91 -35.91 48.72
CA PRO A 53 16.05 -35.26 48.07
C PRO A 53 16.60 -36.07 46.89
N VAL A 54 16.51 -37.39 46.96
CA VAL A 54 17.02 -38.31 45.93
C VAL A 54 16.07 -38.33 44.75
N VAL A 55 14.76 -38.36 45.01
CA VAL A 55 13.72 -38.23 43.97
C VAL A 55 13.86 -36.90 43.24
N LEU A 56 13.99 -35.79 43.98
CA LEU A 56 14.17 -34.46 43.40
C LEU A 56 15.47 -34.38 42.58
N GLY A 57 16.58 -34.88 43.11
CA GLY A 57 17.87 -34.88 42.42
C GLY A 57 17.86 -35.70 41.14
N ALA A 58 17.34 -36.93 41.19
CA ALA A 58 17.24 -37.82 40.03
C ALA A 58 16.32 -37.23 38.96
N GLN A 59 15.15 -36.73 39.34
CA GLN A 59 14.20 -36.16 38.40
C GLN A 59 14.70 -34.83 37.81
N ALA A 60 15.37 -33.98 38.60
CA ALA A 60 15.98 -32.75 38.11
C ALA A 60 17.04 -33.02 37.03
N LEU A 61 17.88 -34.03 37.24
CA LEU A 61 18.89 -34.44 36.27
C LEU A 61 18.25 -34.90 34.96
N VAL A 62 17.17 -35.71 35.05
CA VAL A 62 16.44 -36.18 33.86
C VAL A 62 15.75 -35.03 33.13
N LEU A 63 15.10 -34.11 33.84
CA LEU A 63 14.46 -32.92 33.24
C LEU A 63 15.49 -32.02 32.53
N TRP A 64 16.69 -31.90 33.10
CA TRP A 64 17.80 -31.19 32.49
C TRP A 64 18.35 -31.91 31.24
N TRP A 65 18.58 -33.22 31.32
CA TRP A 65 19.13 -34.04 30.22
C TRP A 65 18.19 -34.15 29.03
N THR A 66 16.89 -34.34 29.30
CA THR A 66 15.82 -34.39 28.27
C THR A 66 15.57 -33.05 27.57
N GLY A 67 16.26 -31.99 28.00
CA GLY A 67 16.24 -30.70 27.33
C GLY A 67 14.97 -29.89 27.56
N LEU A 68 14.17 -30.22 28.59
CA LEU A 68 12.90 -29.53 28.89
C LEU A 68 13.09 -28.03 29.20
N TYR A 69 14.30 -27.64 29.62
CA TYR A 69 14.66 -26.24 29.90
C TYR A 69 15.28 -25.48 28.72
N ARG A 70 15.48 -26.12 27.55
CA ARG A 70 16.06 -25.46 26.37
C ARG A 70 15.07 -24.53 25.66
N GLY A 71 13.78 -24.82 25.75
CA GLY A 71 12.70 -23.95 25.30
C GLY A 71 12.06 -23.23 26.49
N LEU A 72 12.31 -21.93 26.68
CA LEU A 72 11.40 -21.14 27.52
C LEU A 72 9.99 -21.27 26.94
N TRP A 73 8.95 -21.36 27.80
CA TRP A 73 7.52 -21.69 27.54
C TRP A 73 6.81 -20.93 26.39
N ARG A 74 7.53 -20.12 25.64
CA ARG A 74 7.16 -19.42 24.40
C ARG A 74 7.12 -20.31 23.15
N PHE A 75 7.73 -21.51 23.17
CA PHE A 75 7.81 -22.41 21.99
C PHE A 75 7.30 -23.83 22.27
N ALA A 76 6.34 -24.00 23.19
CA ALA A 76 5.80 -25.31 23.54
C ALA A 76 5.06 -25.95 22.35
N SER A 77 5.75 -26.87 21.68
CA SER A 77 5.30 -27.57 20.47
C SER A 77 4.90 -29.02 20.79
N MET A 78 4.32 -29.78 19.85
CA MET A 78 4.08 -31.23 20.04
C MET A 78 5.33 -32.00 20.54
N PRO A 79 6.56 -31.67 20.09
CA PRO A 79 7.79 -32.16 20.69
C PRO A 79 7.93 -31.97 22.21
N ASP A 80 7.39 -30.90 22.79
CA ASP A 80 7.54 -30.61 24.23
C ASP A 80 6.71 -31.56 25.09
N ILE A 81 5.51 -31.94 24.63
CA ILE A 81 4.69 -32.96 25.30
C ILE A 81 5.43 -34.29 25.28
N TRP A 82 6.03 -34.64 24.14
CA TRP A 82 6.81 -35.87 24.01
C TRP A 82 8.06 -35.87 24.90
N ASN A 83 8.71 -34.71 25.07
CA ASN A 83 9.82 -34.55 26.02
C ASN A 83 9.38 -34.68 27.48
N ILE A 84 8.19 -34.17 27.85
CA ILE A 84 7.62 -34.36 29.20
C ILE A 84 7.33 -35.84 29.46
N VAL A 85 6.73 -36.55 28.49
CA VAL A 85 6.44 -37.98 28.60
C VAL A 85 7.73 -38.78 28.74
N ARG A 86 8.74 -38.50 27.91
CA ARG A 86 10.08 -39.12 28.01
C ARG A 86 10.73 -38.83 29.37
N ALA A 87 10.68 -37.59 29.85
CA ALA A 87 11.27 -37.20 31.13
C ALA A 87 10.58 -37.86 32.33
N ALA A 88 9.25 -38.03 32.29
CA ALA A 88 8.52 -38.73 33.34
C ALA A 88 8.81 -40.24 33.34
N ALA A 89 8.89 -40.86 32.17
CA ALA A 89 9.21 -42.28 32.04
C ALA A 89 10.66 -42.59 32.47
N LEU A 90 11.63 -41.85 31.94
CA LEU A 90 13.05 -42.00 32.29
C LEU A 90 13.31 -41.64 33.75
N GLY A 91 12.61 -40.63 34.27
CA GLY A 91 12.68 -40.23 35.66
C GLY A 91 12.20 -41.32 36.62
N SER A 92 11.05 -41.92 36.33
CA SER A 92 10.51 -43.04 37.12
C SER A 92 11.43 -44.26 37.09
N LEU A 93 12.03 -44.55 35.92
CA LEU A 93 13.01 -45.62 35.76
C LEU A 93 14.32 -45.36 36.50
N ALA A 94 14.72 -44.09 36.66
CA ALA A 94 15.90 -43.68 37.42
C ALA A 94 15.65 -43.67 38.94
N ILE A 95 14.44 -43.31 39.38
CA ILE A 95 14.07 -43.23 40.79
C ILE A 95 14.02 -44.62 41.44
N ALA A 96 13.50 -45.64 40.75
CA ALA A 96 13.39 -47.00 41.29
C ALA A 96 14.74 -47.60 41.79
N PRO A 97 15.83 -47.60 41.00
CA PRO A 97 17.14 -48.06 41.48
C PRO A 97 17.77 -47.08 42.48
N ALA A 98 17.56 -45.77 42.35
CA ALA A 98 18.11 -44.78 43.27
C ALA A 98 17.57 -44.94 44.69
N VAL A 99 16.26 -45.19 44.82
CA VAL A 99 15.60 -45.51 46.09
C VAL A 99 16.05 -46.89 46.61
N PHE A 100 16.12 -47.90 45.72
CA PHE A 100 16.57 -49.24 46.11
C PHE A 100 17.96 -49.24 46.76
N LEU A 101 18.88 -48.42 46.27
CA LEU A 101 20.23 -48.30 46.84
C LEU A 101 20.25 -47.67 48.24
N LEU A 102 19.23 -46.87 48.60
CA LEU A 102 19.18 -46.15 49.87
C LEU A 102 18.48 -46.94 50.98
N ASN A 103 17.32 -47.51 50.68
CA ASN A 103 16.47 -48.16 51.67
C ASN A 103 15.94 -49.52 51.22
N ARG A 104 16.52 -50.13 50.16
CA ARG A 104 16.07 -51.40 49.57
C ARG A 104 14.59 -51.42 49.15
N LEU A 105 14.04 -50.27 48.75
CA LEU A 105 12.61 -50.09 48.43
C LEU A 105 11.68 -50.31 49.64
N ASP A 106 12.22 -50.30 50.87
CA ASP A 106 11.41 -50.44 52.07
C ASP A 106 10.51 -49.19 52.22
N GLY A 107 9.22 -49.42 52.49
CA GLY A 107 8.23 -48.34 52.59
C GLY A 107 7.80 -47.66 51.29
N ILE A 108 8.24 -48.08 50.09
CA ILE A 108 7.72 -47.52 48.82
C ILE A 108 6.84 -48.54 48.09
N PRO A 109 5.51 -48.33 48.04
CA PRO A 109 4.62 -49.22 47.32
C PRO A 109 4.93 -49.16 45.83
N ARG A 110 5.08 -50.31 45.18
CA ARG A 110 5.38 -50.41 43.73
C ARG A 110 4.38 -49.66 42.84
N ALA A 111 3.15 -49.48 43.31
CA ALA A 111 2.12 -48.69 42.65
C ALA A 111 2.48 -47.19 42.55
N VAL A 112 3.24 -46.63 43.50
CA VAL A 112 3.71 -45.23 43.46
C VAL A 112 4.59 -45.00 42.23
N LEU A 113 5.41 -45.97 41.84
CA LEU A 113 6.25 -45.91 40.63
C LEU A 113 5.44 -45.83 39.33
N PHE A 114 4.17 -46.26 39.34
CA PHE A 114 3.26 -46.14 38.19
C PHE A 114 2.38 -44.88 38.26
N ILE A 115 1.92 -44.50 39.46
CA ILE A 115 1.06 -43.32 39.67
C ILE A 115 1.87 -42.02 39.49
N TYR A 116 3.10 -41.99 39.99
CA TYR A 116 3.99 -40.85 39.94
C TYR A 116 4.21 -40.28 38.52
N PRO A 117 4.62 -41.05 37.50
CA PRO A 117 4.83 -40.51 36.16
C PRO A 117 3.54 -39.91 35.55
N MET A 118 2.38 -40.49 35.85
CA MET A 118 1.10 -39.98 35.36
C MET A 118 0.76 -38.61 35.97
N LEU A 119 0.92 -38.47 37.29
CA LEU A 119 0.73 -37.20 37.99
C LEU A 119 1.76 -36.15 37.54
N LEU A 120 3.01 -36.57 37.32
CA LEU A 120 4.07 -35.69 36.87
C LEU A 120 3.80 -35.15 35.46
N ILE A 121 3.35 -35.99 34.52
CA ILE A 121 2.94 -35.54 33.19
C ILE A 121 1.81 -34.51 33.31
N LEU A 122 0.80 -34.79 34.14
CA LEU A 122 -0.33 -33.88 34.35
C LEU A 122 0.12 -32.52 34.91
N PHE A 123 0.96 -32.51 35.95
CA PHE A 123 1.43 -31.28 36.60
C PHE A 123 2.45 -30.50 35.79
N LEU A 124 3.25 -31.16 34.95
CA LEU A 124 4.16 -30.44 34.05
C LEU A 124 3.44 -29.93 32.79
N ALA A 125 2.49 -30.70 32.23
CA ALA A 125 1.80 -30.33 31.00
C ALA A 125 0.69 -29.30 31.23
N SER A 126 -0.11 -29.42 32.31
CA SER A 126 -1.29 -28.56 32.49
C SER A 126 -0.96 -27.05 32.63
N PRO A 127 0.04 -26.60 33.41
CA PRO A 127 0.35 -25.17 33.52
C PRO A 127 0.92 -24.62 32.20
N ARG A 128 1.70 -25.42 31.46
CA ARG A 128 2.27 -25.06 30.15
C ARG A 128 1.17 -24.89 29.09
N LEU A 129 0.19 -25.80 29.06
CA LEU A 129 -0.96 -25.73 28.16
C LEU A 129 -1.92 -24.58 28.53
N LEU A 130 -2.13 -24.33 29.81
CA LEU A 130 -2.97 -23.23 30.29
C LEU A 130 -2.34 -21.86 30.03
N TYR A 131 -1.04 -21.72 30.31
CA TYR A 131 -0.26 -20.52 29.98
C TYR A 131 -0.27 -20.25 28.47
N ARG A 132 -0.14 -21.30 27.65
CA ARG A 132 -0.31 -21.20 26.20
C ARG A 132 -1.71 -20.70 25.82
N ARG A 133 -2.78 -21.34 26.31
CA ARG A 133 -4.15 -20.90 25.98
C ARG A 133 -4.41 -19.45 26.40
N TRP A 134 -3.90 -19.02 27.54
CA TRP A 134 -4.05 -17.65 28.02
C TRP A 134 -3.26 -16.64 27.17
N LYS A 135 -2.02 -16.99 26.79
CA LYS A 135 -1.17 -16.13 25.96
C LYS A 135 -1.62 -16.11 24.49
N ASP A 136 -1.93 -17.26 23.91
CA ASP A 136 -2.53 -17.42 22.58
C ASP A 136 -3.93 -16.77 22.57
N GLY A 137 -4.65 -16.73 23.69
CA GLY A 137 -5.93 -16.02 23.83
C GLY A 137 -5.84 -14.49 23.81
N ARG A 138 -4.66 -13.92 24.13
CA ARG A 138 -4.42 -12.45 24.09
C ARG A 138 -3.67 -11.97 22.85
N TYR A 139 -3.11 -12.88 22.04
CA TYR A 139 -2.40 -12.55 20.79
C TYR A 139 -2.86 -13.36 19.56
N GLY A 140 -3.83 -14.28 19.70
CA GLY A 140 -4.25 -15.24 18.67
C GLY A 140 -5.74 -15.27 18.37
N ALA A 141 -6.51 -14.27 18.82
CA ALA A 141 -7.89 -14.06 18.37
C ALA A 141 -7.99 -13.36 16.99
N ALA A 142 -6.87 -13.23 16.27
CA ALA A 142 -6.79 -12.66 14.94
C ALA A 142 -6.02 -13.58 13.97
N SER A 143 -6.47 -14.83 13.78
CA SER A 143 -6.11 -15.62 12.58
C SER A 143 -6.92 -16.93 12.49
N ARG A 144 -8.20 -16.81 12.17
CA ARG A 144 -8.96 -17.84 11.44
C ARG A 144 -9.64 -17.27 10.19
N LEU A 145 -9.15 -16.12 9.71
CA LEU A 145 -9.47 -15.70 8.36
C LEU A 145 -8.69 -16.61 7.39
N PRO A 146 -9.31 -17.07 6.28
CA PRO A 146 -8.61 -17.86 5.28
C PRO A 146 -7.44 -17.03 4.74
N VAL A 147 -6.21 -17.47 5.01
CA VAL A 147 -5.00 -16.83 4.49
C VAL A 147 -4.95 -17.13 3.00
N ARG A 148 -5.37 -16.17 2.18
CA ARG A 148 -5.46 -16.34 0.72
C ARG A 148 -4.12 -16.77 0.16
N ARG A 149 -4.10 -17.83 -0.64
CA ARG A 149 -2.90 -18.31 -1.34
C ARG A 149 -2.59 -17.37 -2.50
N VAL A 150 -1.40 -16.78 -2.53
CA VAL A 150 -1.02 -15.80 -3.56
C VAL A 150 0.18 -16.26 -4.38
N LEU A 151 0.11 -16.01 -5.69
CA LEU A 151 1.25 -16.13 -6.59
C LEU A 151 1.88 -14.75 -6.81
N VAL A 152 3.20 -14.70 -6.73
CA VAL A 152 3.97 -13.46 -6.96
C VAL A 152 4.57 -13.51 -8.36
N LEU A 153 4.28 -12.51 -9.18
CA LEU A 153 4.81 -12.35 -10.53
C LEU A 153 6.00 -11.39 -10.46
N GLY A 154 7.20 -11.88 -10.72
CA GLY A 154 8.46 -11.17 -10.55
C GLY A 154 9.21 -11.59 -9.29
N GLY A 155 10.37 -12.22 -9.47
CA GLY A 155 11.34 -12.62 -8.46
C GLY A 155 12.51 -11.64 -8.30
N GLY A 156 12.38 -10.41 -8.81
CA GLY A 156 13.35 -9.34 -8.60
C GLY A 156 13.33 -8.79 -7.17
N SER A 157 14.03 -7.67 -6.95
CA SER A 157 14.13 -7.01 -5.64
C SER A 157 12.76 -6.60 -5.05
N ALA A 158 11.84 -6.15 -5.89
CA ALA A 158 10.47 -5.82 -5.49
C ALA A 158 9.68 -7.06 -5.03
N GLY A 159 9.83 -8.19 -5.73
CA GLY A 159 9.22 -9.47 -5.34
C GLY A 159 9.77 -10.01 -4.03
N GLU A 160 11.09 -9.93 -3.84
CA GLU A 160 11.72 -10.31 -2.58
C GLU A 160 11.22 -9.47 -1.40
N ALA A 161 11.18 -8.14 -1.57
CA ALA A 161 10.68 -7.23 -0.55
C ALA A 161 9.21 -7.49 -0.21
N LEU A 162 8.37 -7.71 -1.23
CA LEU A 162 6.95 -8.05 -1.05
C LEU A 162 6.78 -9.34 -0.25
N ILE A 163 7.49 -10.43 -0.62
CA ILE A 163 7.38 -11.72 0.08
C ILE A 163 7.80 -11.61 1.54
N ARG A 164 8.85 -10.83 1.82
CA ARG A 164 9.31 -10.56 3.18
C ARG A 164 8.22 -9.87 4.02
N GLU A 165 7.51 -8.90 3.45
CA GLU A 165 6.43 -8.20 4.14
C GLU A 165 5.18 -9.07 4.30
N LEU A 166 4.78 -9.83 3.28
CA LEU A 166 3.63 -10.74 3.37
C LEU A 166 3.79 -11.78 4.49
N ARG A 167 5.02 -12.27 4.70
CA ARG A 167 5.34 -13.19 5.80
C ARG A 167 5.26 -12.53 7.17
N ARG A 168 5.48 -11.23 7.26
CA ARG A 168 5.40 -10.46 8.51
C ARG A 168 3.94 -10.20 8.91
N GLU A 169 3.10 -9.84 7.94
CA GLU A 169 1.69 -9.51 8.21
C GLU A 169 0.78 -10.75 8.31
N ASN A 170 1.19 -11.89 7.75
CA ASN A 170 0.48 -13.19 7.81
C ASN A 170 -0.97 -13.16 7.24
N LEU A 171 -1.29 -12.14 6.42
CA LEU A 171 -2.59 -11.97 5.76
C LEU A 171 -2.70 -12.74 4.44
N LEU A 172 -1.59 -12.87 3.70
CA LEU A 172 -1.50 -13.56 2.41
C LEU A 172 -0.36 -14.58 2.46
N ARG A 173 -0.58 -15.77 1.89
CA ARG A 173 0.44 -16.83 1.86
C ARG A 173 1.05 -16.94 0.46
N PRO A 174 2.29 -16.49 0.24
CA PRO A 174 2.96 -16.67 -1.05
C PRO A 174 3.27 -18.15 -1.28
N VAL A 175 2.70 -18.74 -2.33
CA VAL A 175 2.85 -20.17 -2.64
C VAL A 175 3.84 -20.46 -3.76
N GLY A 176 4.18 -19.46 -4.57
CA GLY A 176 5.12 -19.58 -5.67
C GLY A 176 5.42 -18.25 -6.32
N ILE A 177 6.51 -18.23 -7.08
CA ILE A 177 6.95 -17.07 -7.86
C ILE A 177 7.01 -17.48 -9.34
N LEU A 178 6.56 -16.61 -10.23
CA LEU A 178 6.77 -16.75 -11.67
C LEU A 178 7.65 -15.60 -12.17
N ASP A 179 8.68 -15.91 -12.93
CA ASP A 179 9.61 -14.91 -13.49
C ASP A 179 10.17 -15.39 -14.84
N ASP A 180 10.22 -14.50 -15.83
CA ASP A 180 10.75 -14.81 -17.17
C ASP A 180 12.29 -14.98 -17.18
N ASN A 181 12.99 -14.52 -16.14
CA ASN A 181 14.42 -14.66 -15.98
C ASN A 181 14.81 -16.13 -15.74
N ARG A 182 15.43 -16.74 -16.75
CA ARG A 182 15.89 -18.13 -16.73
C ARG A 182 16.84 -18.44 -15.57
N LYS A 183 17.59 -17.45 -15.06
CA LYS A 183 18.54 -17.63 -13.94
C LYS A 183 17.85 -17.93 -12.62
N LEU A 184 16.58 -17.54 -12.46
CA LEU A 184 15.82 -17.73 -11.22
C LEU A 184 15.07 -19.06 -11.19
N ARG A 185 15.06 -19.84 -12.29
CA ARG A 185 14.34 -21.12 -12.36
C ARG A 185 14.91 -22.12 -11.35
N GLY A 186 14.03 -22.72 -10.53
CA GLY A 186 14.42 -23.66 -9.47
C GLY A 186 15.03 -23.00 -8.22
N ALA A 187 15.23 -21.68 -8.23
CA ALA A 187 15.67 -20.94 -7.04
C ALA A 187 14.53 -20.81 -6.02
N ARG A 188 14.91 -20.49 -4.77
CA ARG A 188 13.96 -20.13 -3.70
C ARG A 188 14.28 -18.72 -3.22
N ILE A 189 13.32 -17.81 -3.32
CA ILE A 189 13.46 -16.43 -2.85
C ILE A 189 12.70 -16.32 -1.53
N GLN A 190 13.40 -15.95 -0.46
CA GLN A 190 12.85 -15.92 0.89
C GLN A 190 12.15 -17.25 1.26
N GLY A 191 12.63 -18.39 0.73
CA GLY A 191 12.05 -19.72 0.95
C GLY A 191 10.78 -20.06 0.13
N VAL A 192 10.33 -19.19 -0.77
CA VAL A 192 9.23 -19.44 -1.73
C VAL A 192 9.85 -19.92 -3.07
N PRO A 193 9.38 -21.03 -3.67
CA PRO A 193 9.95 -21.56 -4.91
C PRO A 193 9.58 -20.72 -6.13
N VAL A 194 10.51 -20.59 -7.07
CA VAL A 194 10.25 -20.08 -8.43
C VAL A 194 9.76 -21.25 -9.30
N LEU A 195 8.48 -21.22 -9.67
CA LEU A 195 7.76 -22.33 -10.29
C LEU A 195 7.86 -22.35 -11.82
N GLY A 196 8.11 -21.20 -12.45
CA GLY A 196 8.17 -21.13 -13.91
C GLY A 196 8.24 -19.71 -14.46
N ALA A 197 8.06 -19.61 -15.77
CA ALA A 197 7.91 -18.34 -16.50
C ALA A 197 6.43 -17.92 -16.55
N LEU A 198 6.18 -16.65 -16.90
CA LEU A 198 4.85 -16.05 -16.85
C LEU A 198 3.85 -16.66 -17.85
N ASP A 199 4.34 -17.27 -18.93
CA ASP A 199 3.54 -17.98 -19.93
C ASP A 199 2.75 -19.17 -19.35
N ARG A 200 3.29 -19.82 -18.30
CA ARG A 200 2.63 -20.93 -17.60
C ARG A 200 1.72 -20.49 -16.44
N LEU A 201 1.41 -19.20 -16.33
CA LEU A 201 0.63 -18.64 -15.22
C LEU A 201 -0.71 -19.36 -14.98
N SER A 202 -1.51 -19.57 -16.03
CA SER A 202 -2.84 -20.21 -15.90
C SER A 202 -2.75 -21.67 -15.42
N GLU A 203 -1.74 -22.41 -15.87
CA GLU A 203 -1.49 -23.80 -15.46
C GLU A 203 -1.05 -23.84 -13.98
N ILE A 204 0.00 -23.08 -13.66
CA ILE A 204 0.59 -23.06 -12.31
C ILE A 204 -0.40 -22.53 -11.27
N ALA A 205 -1.19 -21.50 -11.61
CA ALA A 205 -2.21 -20.94 -10.71
C ALA A 205 -3.24 -21.99 -10.27
N ARG A 206 -3.63 -22.89 -11.18
CA ARG A 206 -4.54 -24.02 -10.88
C ARG A 206 -3.86 -25.09 -10.04
N GLU A 207 -2.64 -25.50 -10.40
CA GLU A 207 -1.88 -26.54 -9.67
C GLU A 207 -1.64 -26.15 -8.21
N VAL A 208 -1.33 -24.88 -7.95
CA VAL A 208 -1.06 -24.39 -6.60
C VAL A 208 -2.30 -23.86 -5.88
N ALA A 209 -3.48 -23.95 -6.49
CA ALA A 209 -4.74 -23.38 -6.01
C ALA A 209 -4.55 -21.94 -5.50
N ALA A 210 -4.03 -21.07 -6.37
CA ALA A 210 -3.88 -19.65 -6.08
C ALA A 210 -5.26 -18.97 -6.05
N GLU A 211 -5.44 -18.06 -5.09
CA GLU A 211 -6.67 -17.27 -4.92
C GLU A 211 -6.49 -15.81 -5.38
N MET A 212 -5.23 -15.36 -5.56
CA MET A 212 -4.90 -14.00 -5.99
C MET A 212 -3.49 -13.94 -6.58
N LEU A 213 -3.28 -13.01 -7.51
CA LEU A 213 -2.00 -12.75 -8.16
C LEU A 213 -1.43 -11.39 -7.70
N LEU A 214 -0.13 -11.32 -7.46
CA LEU A 214 0.56 -10.09 -7.05
C LEU A 214 1.68 -9.78 -8.05
N ILE A 215 1.55 -8.68 -8.78
CA ILE A 215 2.53 -8.19 -9.74
C ILE A 215 3.60 -7.39 -8.99
N ALA A 216 4.79 -7.97 -8.88
CA ALA A 216 5.96 -7.39 -8.21
C ALA A 216 7.04 -7.00 -9.22
N MET A 217 6.64 -6.36 -10.31
CA MET A 217 7.51 -5.91 -11.40
C MET A 217 7.28 -4.41 -11.70
N PRO A 218 7.58 -3.48 -10.76
CA PRO A 218 7.28 -2.06 -10.91
C PRO A 218 8.09 -1.38 -12.03
N SER A 219 9.16 -2.01 -12.51
CA SER A 219 10.02 -1.51 -13.58
C SER A 219 9.55 -1.87 -14.99
N LEU A 220 8.42 -2.56 -15.15
CA LEU A 220 7.89 -2.87 -16.49
C LEU A 220 7.45 -1.59 -17.20
N ASN A 221 7.74 -1.52 -18.50
CA ASN A 221 7.09 -0.56 -19.38
C ASN A 221 5.61 -0.95 -19.57
N ASN A 222 4.82 -0.06 -20.16
CA ASN A 222 3.38 -0.28 -20.22
C ASN A 222 2.99 -1.42 -21.16
N GLN A 223 3.73 -1.66 -22.25
CA GLN A 223 3.48 -2.80 -23.15
C GLN A 223 3.73 -4.15 -22.46
N GLN A 224 4.80 -4.24 -21.66
CA GLN A 224 5.08 -5.42 -20.84
C GLN A 224 4.02 -5.60 -19.75
N MET A 225 3.58 -4.50 -19.11
CA MET A 225 2.51 -4.55 -18.12
C MET A 225 1.20 -5.05 -18.74
N GLN A 226 0.81 -4.57 -19.92
CA GLN A 226 -0.35 -5.08 -20.67
C GLN A 226 -0.25 -6.59 -20.92
N ARG A 227 0.92 -7.09 -21.35
CA ARG A 227 1.15 -8.54 -21.52
C ARG A 227 0.92 -9.30 -20.21
N VAL A 228 1.45 -8.82 -19.10
CA VAL A 228 1.30 -9.46 -17.78
C VAL A 228 -0.15 -9.44 -17.33
N VAL A 229 -0.86 -8.33 -17.53
CA VAL A 229 -2.26 -8.17 -17.15
C VAL A 229 -3.16 -9.08 -17.99
N ALA A 230 -2.95 -9.17 -19.30
CA ALA A 230 -3.68 -10.13 -20.15
C ALA A 230 -3.49 -11.58 -19.69
N LEU A 231 -2.27 -11.95 -19.26
CA LEU A 231 -2.02 -13.26 -18.65
C LEU A 231 -2.78 -13.43 -17.33
N CYS A 232 -2.85 -12.40 -16.49
CA CYS A 232 -3.61 -12.43 -15.23
C CYS A 232 -5.12 -12.57 -15.49
N GLU A 233 -5.67 -11.80 -16.42
CA GLU A 233 -7.09 -11.84 -16.80
C GLU A 233 -7.52 -13.22 -17.30
N SER A 234 -6.65 -13.92 -18.04
CA SER A 234 -6.89 -15.30 -18.50
C SER A 234 -7.06 -16.33 -17.37
N THR A 235 -6.72 -15.96 -16.13
CA THR A 235 -6.88 -16.84 -14.96
C THR A 235 -8.17 -16.60 -14.17
N GLU A 236 -8.90 -15.51 -14.46
CA GLU A 236 -10.09 -15.06 -13.69
C GLU A 236 -9.81 -14.79 -12.19
N LEU A 237 -8.55 -14.84 -11.75
CA LEU A 237 -8.16 -14.56 -10.37
C LEU A 237 -8.01 -13.04 -10.14
N PRO A 238 -8.38 -12.53 -8.95
CA PRO A 238 -8.12 -11.14 -8.60
C PRO A 238 -6.60 -10.90 -8.58
N PHE A 239 -6.16 -9.76 -9.10
CA PHE A 239 -4.76 -9.39 -9.13
C PHE A 239 -4.50 -7.97 -8.64
N ARG A 240 -3.33 -7.73 -8.05
CA ARG A 240 -2.87 -6.41 -7.59
C ARG A 240 -1.40 -6.20 -7.94
N THR A 241 -0.95 -4.94 -7.96
CA THR A 241 0.42 -4.57 -8.30
C THR A 241 1.10 -3.78 -7.18
N VAL A 242 2.42 -3.92 -7.08
CA VAL A 242 3.28 -3.09 -6.23
C VAL A 242 3.43 -1.71 -6.88
N PRO A 243 3.27 -0.59 -6.15
CA PRO A 243 3.41 0.75 -6.69
C PRO A 243 4.82 1.02 -7.24
N ARG A 244 4.93 1.90 -8.24
CA ARG A 244 6.23 2.33 -8.78
C ARG A 244 6.92 3.25 -7.75
N LEU A 245 8.25 3.32 -7.78
CA LEU A 245 9.00 4.16 -6.82
C LEU A 245 8.58 5.64 -6.89
N ARG A 246 8.29 6.15 -8.09
CA ARG A 246 7.74 7.49 -8.31
C ARG A 246 6.41 7.72 -7.58
N ASP A 247 5.52 6.74 -7.59
CA ASP A 247 4.20 6.83 -6.94
C ASP A 247 4.36 6.96 -5.41
N VAL A 248 5.41 6.35 -4.85
CA VAL A 248 5.74 6.43 -3.43
C VAL A 248 6.36 7.76 -3.06
N ILE A 249 7.26 8.28 -3.91
CA ILE A 249 7.91 9.59 -3.69
C ILE A 249 6.91 10.74 -3.81
N GLU A 250 5.98 10.66 -4.76
CA GLU A 250 4.92 11.65 -4.97
C GLU A 250 3.80 11.58 -3.90
N GLY A 251 3.94 10.72 -2.87
CA GLY A 251 2.94 10.57 -1.81
C GLY A 251 1.62 9.94 -2.26
N ARG A 252 1.53 9.43 -3.50
CA ARG A 252 0.31 8.85 -4.07
C ARG A 252 -0.01 7.46 -3.50
N SER A 253 0.98 6.75 -2.95
CA SER A 253 0.80 5.44 -2.31
C SER A 253 1.96 5.09 -1.38
N ALA A 254 1.70 4.32 -0.31
CA ALA A 254 2.78 3.73 0.48
C ALA A 254 3.40 2.53 -0.27
N PHE A 255 4.72 2.34 -0.19
CA PHE A 255 5.41 1.18 -0.80
C PHE A 255 4.81 -0.17 -0.38
N ASN A 256 4.26 -0.24 0.84
CA ASN A 256 3.66 -1.44 1.41
C ASN A 256 2.18 -1.64 1.03
N GLN A 257 1.59 -0.74 0.25
CA GLN A 257 0.17 -0.82 -0.12
C GLN A 257 0.02 -1.39 -1.54
N LEU A 258 -0.58 -2.58 -1.63
CA LEU A 258 -0.94 -3.19 -2.91
C LEU A 258 -2.08 -2.41 -3.59
N LYS A 259 -1.81 -1.89 -4.79
CA LYS A 259 -2.79 -1.12 -5.59
C LYS A 259 -3.42 -1.98 -6.69
N GLU A 260 -4.60 -1.58 -7.12
CA GLU A 260 -5.17 -2.08 -8.39
C GLU A 260 -4.30 -1.59 -9.56
N VAL A 261 -4.28 -2.35 -10.64
CA VAL A 261 -3.57 -1.91 -11.86
C VAL A 261 -4.32 -0.70 -12.42
N ALA A 262 -3.66 0.45 -12.48
CA ALA A 262 -4.25 1.67 -13.00
C ALA A 262 -4.34 1.61 -14.53
N ILE A 263 -5.35 2.24 -15.11
CA ILE A 263 -5.50 2.33 -16.58
C ILE A 263 -4.30 3.05 -17.21
N ASP A 264 -3.72 4.02 -16.50
CA ASP A 264 -2.49 4.72 -16.87
C ASP A 264 -1.30 3.75 -17.07
N ASP A 265 -1.23 2.67 -16.28
CA ASP A 265 -0.19 1.63 -16.40
C ASP A 265 -0.43 0.70 -17.61
N LEU A 266 -1.60 0.80 -18.24
CA LEU A 266 -2.02 0.06 -19.44
C LEU A 266 -1.99 0.91 -20.72
N LEU A 267 -1.46 2.14 -20.69
CA LEU A 267 -1.30 2.91 -21.92
C LEU A 267 -0.24 2.28 -22.82
N GLY A 268 -0.58 1.80 -24.01
CA GLY A 268 0.32 1.06 -24.92
C GLY A 268 1.51 1.84 -25.51
N ARG A 269 1.91 2.96 -24.91
CA ARG A 269 3.06 3.79 -25.28
C ARG A 269 3.84 4.21 -24.04
N ASP A 270 5.12 4.50 -24.22
CA ASP A 270 5.91 5.15 -23.19
C ASP A 270 5.55 6.64 -23.07
N PRO A 271 5.72 7.24 -21.87
CA PRO A 271 5.58 8.68 -21.69
C PRO A 271 6.54 9.47 -22.57
N VAL A 272 6.16 10.69 -22.95
CA VAL A 272 7.02 11.59 -23.73
C VAL A 272 8.22 12.01 -22.88
N THR A 273 9.42 11.99 -23.47
CA THR A 273 10.63 12.53 -22.85
C THR A 273 10.64 14.05 -22.95
N LEU A 274 10.78 14.74 -21.82
CA LEU A 274 10.66 16.19 -21.73
C LEU A 274 12.01 16.83 -21.45
N ASP A 275 12.19 18.06 -21.94
CA ASP A 275 13.33 18.89 -21.57
C ASP A 275 13.04 19.69 -20.29
N TRP A 276 13.27 19.03 -19.15
CA TRP A 276 13.10 19.66 -17.84
C TRP A 276 14.04 20.84 -17.60
N THR A 277 15.20 20.88 -18.27
CA THR A 277 16.15 21.98 -18.15
C THR A 277 15.58 23.23 -18.81
N ALA A 278 15.05 23.09 -20.02
CA ALA A 278 14.36 24.18 -20.71
C ALA A 278 13.14 24.68 -19.94
N ILE A 279 12.29 23.77 -19.46
CA ILE A 279 11.09 24.12 -18.67
C ILE A 279 11.47 24.91 -17.42
N ARG A 280 12.46 24.42 -16.64
CA ARG A 280 12.89 25.09 -15.41
C ARG A 280 13.51 26.45 -15.70
N THR A 281 14.37 26.54 -16.71
CA THR A 281 15.00 27.82 -17.11
C THR A 281 13.96 28.85 -17.56
N GLY A 282 12.89 28.40 -18.22
CA GLY A 282 11.81 29.26 -18.70
C GLY A 282 10.89 29.80 -17.61
N LEU A 283 10.72 29.12 -16.48
CA LEU A 283 9.71 29.46 -15.46
C LEU A 283 10.27 29.77 -14.06
N ALA A 284 11.48 29.32 -13.71
CA ALA A 284 12.06 29.60 -12.39
C ALA A 284 12.16 31.11 -12.12
N GLY A 285 11.80 31.52 -10.89
CA GLY A 285 11.77 32.92 -10.48
C GLY A 285 10.71 33.79 -11.16
N ARG A 286 9.78 33.21 -11.93
CA ARG A 286 8.67 33.95 -12.55
C ARG A 286 7.41 33.92 -11.68
N ARG A 287 6.54 34.92 -11.84
CA ARG A 287 5.19 34.94 -11.31
C ARG A 287 4.24 34.36 -12.35
N VAL A 288 3.46 33.37 -11.95
CA VAL A 288 2.62 32.59 -12.86
C VAL A 288 1.18 32.72 -12.45
N LEU A 289 0.29 32.88 -13.43
CA LEU A 289 -1.16 32.84 -13.22
C LEU A 289 -1.75 31.61 -13.91
N VAL A 290 -2.59 30.86 -13.20
CA VAL A 290 -3.34 29.72 -13.75
C VAL A 290 -4.83 29.98 -13.54
N SER A 291 -5.57 30.18 -14.63
CA SER A 291 -7.04 30.24 -14.57
C SER A 291 -7.64 28.84 -14.70
N GLY A 292 -8.79 28.58 -14.07
CA GLY A 292 -9.35 27.24 -13.95
C GLY A 292 -8.43 26.31 -13.17
N GLY A 293 -7.64 26.87 -12.24
CA GLY A 293 -6.58 26.14 -11.53
C GLY A 293 -7.09 25.11 -10.52
N GLY A 294 -8.38 25.12 -10.20
CA GLY A 294 -9.01 24.04 -9.44
C GLY A 294 -9.50 22.87 -10.31
N GLY A 295 -9.55 23.05 -11.63
CA GLY A 295 -9.94 22.00 -12.58
C GLY A 295 -8.90 20.88 -12.73
N SER A 296 -9.24 19.80 -13.45
CA SER A 296 -8.34 18.63 -13.58
C SER A 296 -6.97 18.95 -14.19
N ILE A 297 -6.93 19.77 -15.24
CA ILE A 297 -5.67 20.20 -15.88
C ILE A 297 -5.03 21.36 -15.10
N GLY A 298 -5.85 22.34 -14.71
CA GLY A 298 -5.35 23.52 -13.99
C GLY A 298 -4.69 23.17 -12.65
N SER A 299 -5.24 22.23 -11.89
CA SER A 299 -4.67 21.82 -10.59
C SER A 299 -3.34 21.10 -10.76
N GLU A 300 -3.21 20.24 -11.77
CA GLU A 300 -1.94 19.59 -12.06
C GLU A 300 -0.90 20.57 -12.60
N LEU A 301 -1.30 21.56 -13.42
CA LEU A 301 -0.43 22.66 -13.80
C LEU A 301 0.06 23.44 -12.56
N CYS A 302 -0.83 23.78 -11.63
CA CYS A 302 -0.44 24.46 -10.39
C CYS A 302 0.61 23.67 -9.61
N ARG A 303 0.42 22.36 -9.44
CA ARG A 303 1.42 21.48 -8.77
C ARG A 303 2.75 21.47 -9.50
N GLN A 304 2.73 21.28 -10.82
CA GLN A 304 3.97 21.16 -11.59
C GLN A 304 4.73 22.48 -11.63
N VAL A 305 4.03 23.60 -11.81
CA VAL A 305 4.64 24.93 -11.80
C VAL A 305 5.23 25.25 -10.42
N ALA A 306 4.54 24.92 -9.32
CA ALA A 306 5.06 25.13 -7.96
C ALA A 306 6.41 24.41 -7.71
N ARG A 307 6.63 23.25 -8.36
CA ARG A 307 7.90 22.50 -8.27
C ARG A 307 9.06 23.11 -9.06
N LEU A 308 8.82 24.11 -9.90
CA LEU A 308 9.84 24.73 -10.76
C LEU A 308 10.61 25.88 -10.10
N GLY A 309 10.30 26.22 -8.84
CA GLY A 309 10.96 27.33 -8.14
C GLY A 309 10.54 28.70 -8.67
N ILE A 310 9.24 28.86 -8.95
CA ILE A 310 8.61 30.15 -9.29
C ILE A 310 8.67 31.15 -8.12
N GLU A 311 8.52 32.44 -8.42
CA GLU A 311 8.43 33.51 -7.40
C GLU A 311 7.07 33.50 -6.70
N SER A 312 5.98 33.45 -7.48
CA SER A 312 4.62 33.39 -6.96
C SER A 312 3.65 32.69 -7.93
N LEU A 313 2.59 32.11 -7.37
CA LEU A 313 1.51 31.46 -8.09
C LEU A 313 0.18 32.15 -7.79
N CYS A 314 -0.52 32.57 -8.83
CA CYS A 314 -1.85 33.16 -8.75
C CYS A 314 -2.86 32.19 -9.38
N VAL A 315 -3.85 31.74 -8.62
CA VAL A 315 -4.85 30.77 -9.07
C VAL A 315 -6.21 31.44 -9.14
N ILE A 316 -6.83 31.46 -10.33
CA ILE A 316 -8.21 31.89 -10.52
C ILE A 316 -9.09 30.67 -10.78
N ASP A 317 -10.21 30.55 -10.08
CA ASP A 317 -11.25 29.58 -10.40
C ASP A 317 -12.64 30.13 -10.00
N SER A 318 -13.68 29.77 -10.74
CA SER A 318 -15.06 30.19 -10.43
C SER A 318 -15.75 29.22 -9.46
N CYS A 319 -15.19 28.03 -9.25
CA CYS A 319 -15.72 27.04 -8.34
C CYS A 319 -14.99 27.11 -6.99
N GLU A 320 -15.71 27.59 -5.96
CA GLU A 320 -15.22 27.69 -4.57
C GLU A 320 -14.59 26.37 -4.08
N TYR A 321 -15.27 25.25 -4.24
CA TYR A 321 -14.78 23.95 -3.78
C TYR A 321 -13.46 23.54 -4.45
N ASN A 322 -13.36 23.74 -5.77
CA ASN A 322 -12.14 23.39 -6.49
C ASN A 322 -10.97 24.29 -6.08
N LEU A 323 -11.23 25.59 -5.90
CA LEU A 323 -10.23 26.57 -5.46
C LEU A 323 -9.72 26.26 -4.04
N TYR A 324 -10.63 26.04 -3.08
CA TYR A 324 -10.30 25.65 -1.71
C TYR A 324 -9.43 24.38 -1.66
N ARG A 325 -9.76 23.38 -2.49
CA ARG A 325 -9.00 22.13 -2.53
C ARG A 325 -7.57 22.33 -2.98
N ILE A 326 -7.37 23.06 -4.08
CA ILE A 326 -6.02 23.27 -4.62
C ILE A 326 -5.20 24.21 -3.71
N GLU A 327 -5.83 25.22 -3.11
CA GLU A 327 -5.21 26.09 -2.12
C GLU A 327 -4.64 25.29 -0.94
N ARG A 328 -5.49 24.48 -0.31
CA ARG A 328 -5.10 23.66 0.84
C ARG A 328 -3.97 22.68 0.48
N GLU A 329 -4.03 22.09 -0.70
CA GLU A 329 -3.01 21.16 -1.19
C GLU A 329 -1.67 21.86 -1.40
N LEU A 330 -1.65 22.99 -2.10
CA LEU A 330 -0.43 23.75 -2.37
C LEU A 330 0.20 24.31 -1.09
N HIS A 331 -0.59 24.80 -0.13
CA HIS A 331 -0.06 25.25 1.16
C HIS A 331 0.59 24.13 1.97
N ALA A 332 0.05 22.91 1.87
CA ALA A 332 0.60 21.76 2.59
C ALA A 332 1.92 21.26 1.95
N GLU A 333 2.03 21.28 0.63
CA GLU A 333 3.20 20.76 -0.10
C GLU A 333 4.30 21.83 -0.29
N PHE A 334 3.93 23.12 -0.42
CA PHE A 334 4.82 24.24 -0.70
C PHE A 334 4.56 25.42 0.26
N PRO A 335 4.92 25.29 1.56
CA PRO A 335 4.59 26.31 2.57
C PRO A 335 5.24 27.68 2.32
N ASP A 336 6.38 27.71 1.61
CA ASP A 336 7.12 28.93 1.29
C ASP A 336 6.68 29.58 -0.04
N LEU A 337 5.76 28.96 -0.79
CA LEU A 337 5.25 29.51 -2.05
C LEU A 337 4.36 30.73 -1.77
N ILE A 338 4.65 31.86 -2.41
CA ILE A 338 3.74 33.00 -2.43
C ILE A 338 2.54 32.61 -3.30
N LEU A 339 1.44 32.27 -2.66
CA LEU A 339 0.22 31.79 -3.28
C LEU A 339 -0.90 32.83 -3.12
N ASP A 340 -1.43 33.31 -4.24
CA ASP A 340 -2.65 34.13 -4.30
C ASP A 340 -3.77 33.28 -4.91
N VAL A 341 -4.92 33.21 -4.24
CA VAL A 341 -6.11 32.54 -4.75
C VAL A 341 -7.24 33.53 -4.94
N ILE A 342 -7.89 33.48 -6.11
CA ILE A 342 -8.92 34.44 -6.51
C ILE A 342 -10.14 33.66 -6.97
N LEU A 343 -11.21 33.76 -6.19
CA LEU A 343 -12.52 33.23 -6.56
C LEU A 343 -13.18 34.18 -7.56
N GLY A 344 -13.37 33.74 -8.81
CA GLY A 344 -14.01 34.58 -9.81
C GLY A 344 -14.08 33.98 -11.21
N ASP A 345 -14.92 34.57 -12.05
CA ASP A 345 -15.10 34.20 -13.46
C ASP A 345 -14.10 34.98 -14.33
N CYS A 346 -13.34 34.28 -15.18
CA CYS A 346 -12.40 34.91 -16.13
C CYS A 346 -13.11 35.71 -17.25
N GLY A 347 -14.43 35.56 -17.38
CA GLY A 347 -15.27 36.41 -18.20
C GLY A 347 -15.54 37.79 -17.61
N ASP A 348 -15.32 37.96 -16.30
CA ASP A 348 -15.47 39.25 -15.62
C ASP A 348 -14.17 40.06 -15.73
N ALA A 349 -14.25 41.20 -16.42
CA ALA A 349 -13.12 42.10 -16.62
C ALA A 349 -12.57 42.64 -15.29
N ALA A 350 -13.42 42.87 -14.28
CA ALA A 350 -12.99 43.37 -12.97
C ALA A 350 -12.17 42.31 -12.20
N VAL A 351 -12.56 41.03 -12.32
CA VAL A 351 -11.82 39.90 -11.73
C VAL A 351 -10.45 39.77 -12.40
N CYS A 352 -10.41 39.80 -13.74
CA CYS A 352 -9.16 39.73 -14.50
C CYS A 352 -8.25 40.92 -14.15
N GLU A 353 -8.78 42.15 -14.13
CA GLU A 353 -8.02 43.34 -13.77
C GLU A 353 -7.46 43.26 -12.35
N HIS A 354 -8.28 42.83 -11.38
CA HIS A 354 -7.85 42.64 -10.00
C HIS A 354 -6.72 41.60 -9.90
N ALA A 355 -6.87 40.46 -10.58
CA ALA A 355 -5.88 39.39 -10.54
C ALA A 355 -4.55 39.81 -11.17
N LEU A 356 -4.58 40.43 -12.36
CA LEU A 356 -3.36 40.81 -13.05
C LEU A 356 -2.65 42.00 -12.39
N SER A 357 -3.40 42.98 -11.87
CA SER A 357 -2.82 44.12 -11.14
C SER A 357 -2.15 43.70 -9.82
N ARG A 358 -2.77 42.75 -9.09
CA ARG A 358 -2.27 42.22 -7.83
C ARG A 358 -1.09 41.27 -8.03
N CYS A 359 -1.24 40.26 -8.88
CA CYS A 359 -0.28 39.18 -9.05
C CYS A 359 0.87 39.52 -10.02
N ARG A 360 0.66 40.49 -10.93
CA ARG A 360 1.60 40.92 -11.99
C ARG A 360 2.33 39.75 -12.67
N PRO A 361 1.60 38.74 -13.19
CA PRO A 361 2.20 37.53 -13.71
C PRO A 361 3.04 37.80 -14.97
N GLN A 362 4.16 37.11 -15.12
CA GLN A 362 4.91 37.09 -16.39
C GLN A 362 4.38 36.00 -17.34
N ALA A 363 3.75 34.94 -16.83
CA ALA A 363 3.19 33.85 -17.63
C ALA A 363 1.76 33.52 -17.18
N VAL A 364 0.84 33.36 -18.14
CA VAL A 364 -0.55 32.99 -17.90
C VAL A 364 -0.85 31.64 -18.55
N PHE A 365 -1.38 30.69 -17.79
CA PHE A 365 -1.92 29.43 -18.27
C PHE A 365 -3.45 29.45 -18.20
N HIS A 366 -4.12 29.46 -19.35
CA HIS A 366 -5.57 29.54 -19.44
C HIS A 366 -6.21 28.15 -19.55
N ALA A 367 -6.55 27.55 -18.41
CA ALA A 367 -7.22 26.24 -18.30
C ALA A 367 -8.75 26.32 -18.08
N ALA A 368 -9.30 27.50 -17.82
CA ALA A 368 -10.74 27.67 -17.57
C ALA A 368 -11.54 27.47 -18.87
N ALA A 369 -12.37 26.42 -18.91
CA ALA A 369 -13.29 26.16 -20.02
C ALA A 369 -14.38 25.16 -19.62
N TYR A 370 -15.54 25.22 -20.28
CA TYR A 370 -16.51 24.15 -20.29
C TYR A 370 -16.15 23.13 -21.37
N LYS A 371 -16.25 21.84 -21.02
CA LYS A 371 -15.79 20.73 -21.88
C LYS A 371 -16.83 19.66 -22.20
N HIS A 372 -17.98 19.62 -21.52
CA HIS A 372 -18.96 18.55 -21.68
C HIS A 372 -19.75 18.72 -22.99
N VAL A 373 -19.41 17.92 -24.01
CA VAL A 373 -20.04 18.02 -25.34
C VAL A 373 -21.57 17.93 -25.28
N PRO A 374 -22.21 16.90 -24.69
CA PRO A 374 -23.67 16.80 -24.72
C PRO A 374 -24.37 17.99 -24.05
N MET A 375 -23.81 18.46 -22.93
CA MET A 375 -24.37 19.61 -22.19
C MET A 375 -24.27 20.90 -23.00
N LEU A 376 -23.14 21.11 -23.69
CA LEU A 376 -22.90 22.34 -24.45
C LEU A 376 -23.61 22.39 -25.80
N GLN A 377 -24.03 21.25 -26.35
CA GLN A 377 -24.86 21.24 -27.57
C GLN A 377 -26.15 22.05 -27.37
N GLU A 378 -26.75 21.94 -26.18
CA GLU A 378 -27.98 22.65 -25.83
C GLU A 378 -27.74 24.02 -25.18
N GLN A 379 -26.48 24.37 -24.89
CA GLN A 379 -26.09 25.57 -24.13
C GLN A 379 -25.08 26.43 -24.90
N VAL A 380 -25.39 26.73 -26.16
CA VAL A 380 -24.49 27.44 -27.09
C VAL A 380 -24.04 28.80 -26.55
N ARG A 381 -24.98 29.58 -25.97
CA ARG A 381 -24.66 30.87 -25.36
C ARG A 381 -23.61 30.73 -24.26
N GLU A 382 -23.73 29.71 -23.42
CA GLU A 382 -22.78 29.47 -22.33
C GLU A 382 -21.44 28.94 -22.86
N ALA A 383 -21.44 28.11 -23.90
CA ALA A 383 -20.21 27.68 -24.56
C ALA A 383 -19.44 28.88 -25.11
N VAL A 384 -20.11 29.81 -25.80
CA VAL A 384 -19.47 31.02 -26.34
C VAL A 384 -19.05 31.97 -25.22
N ARG A 385 -19.91 32.24 -24.24
CA ARG A 385 -19.60 33.13 -23.10
C ARG A 385 -18.36 32.64 -22.36
N ASN A 386 -18.35 31.37 -21.96
CA ASN A 386 -17.31 30.82 -21.10
C ASN A 386 -16.03 30.46 -21.87
N ASN A 387 -16.11 29.90 -23.08
CA ASN A 387 -14.90 29.46 -23.78
C ASN A 387 -14.32 30.55 -24.68
N VAL A 388 -15.14 31.41 -25.30
CA VAL A 388 -14.66 32.44 -26.24
C VAL A 388 -14.51 33.78 -25.55
N LEU A 389 -15.58 34.31 -24.95
CA LEU A 389 -15.56 35.66 -24.40
C LEU A 389 -14.68 35.74 -23.15
N ALA A 390 -14.68 34.73 -22.28
CA ALA A 390 -13.74 34.69 -21.16
C ALA A 390 -12.27 34.61 -21.59
N THR A 391 -11.96 33.79 -22.60
CA THR A 391 -10.61 33.78 -23.20
C THR A 391 -10.22 35.17 -23.68
N ARG A 392 -11.13 35.85 -24.41
CA ARG A 392 -10.89 37.21 -24.91
C ARG A 392 -10.66 38.20 -23.76
N THR A 393 -11.47 38.17 -22.72
CA THR A 393 -11.37 39.08 -21.57
C THR A 393 -10.03 38.92 -20.86
N LEU A 394 -9.65 37.68 -20.51
CA LEU A 394 -8.38 37.42 -19.83
C LEU A 394 -7.17 37.74 -20.72
N ALA A 395 -7.24 37.42 -22.01
CA ALA A 395 -6.18 37.74 -22.98
C ALA A 395 -5.98 39.25 -23.16
N LEU A 396 -7.07 40.04 -23.22
CA LEU A 396 -6.97 41.49 -23.28
C LEU A 396 -6.35 42.08 -22.01
N ALA A 397 -6.75 41.59 -20.84
CA ALA A 397 -6.13 42.01 -19.58
C ALA A 397 -4.63 41.66 -19.58
N ALA A 398 -4.24 40.47 -20.05
CA ALA A 398 -2.84 40.06 -20.15
C ALA A 398 -2.00 41.01 -21.01
N ILE A 399 -2.54 41.47 -22.13
CA ILE A 399 -1.89 42.47 -23.00
C ILE A 399 -1.73 43.81 -22.26
N GLN A 400 -2.78 44.27 -21.59
CA GLN A 400 -2.76 45.57 -20.87
C GLN A 400 -1.76 45.61 -19.72
N HIS A 401 -1.53 44.47 -19.06
CA HIS A 401 -0.59 44.34 -17.94
C HIS A 401 0.81 43.85 -18.35
N GLY A 402 1.08 43.71 -19.65
CA GLY A 402 2.42 43.38 -20.15
C GLY A 402 2.89 41.96 -19.81
N VAL A 403 1.97 40.98 -19.81
CA VAL A 403 2.32 39.57 -19.63
C VAL A 403 3.24 39.10 -20.77
N GLU A 404 4.28 38.34 -20.48
CA GLU A 404 5.25 37.91 -21.51
C GLU A 404 4.73 36.72 -22.34
N SER A 405 4.02 35.78 -21.72
CA SER A 405 3.46 34.62 -22.41
C SER A 405 2.05 34.25 -21.92
N PHE A 406 1.18 33.92 -22.87
CA PHE A 406 -0.19 33.49 -22.62
C PHE A 406 -0.45 32.16 -23.30
N VAL A 407 -0.81 31.15 -22.52
CA VAL A 407 -0.96 29.78 -22.99
C VAL A 407 -2.42 29.36 -22.95
N LEU A 408 -3.02 29.19 -24.12
CA LEU A 408 -4.38 28.67 -24.26
C LEU A 408 -4.36 27.14 -24.29
N ILE A 409 -4.99 26.52 -23.31
CA ILE A 409 -5.21 25.07 -23.30
C ILE A 409 -6.39 24.76 -24.22
N SER A 410 -6.14 24.06 -25.32
CA SER A 410 -7.14 23.65 -26.32
C SER A 410 -7.33 22.14 -26.37
N SER A 411 -8.07 21.64 -27.36
CA SER A 411 -8.44 20.23 -27.49
C SER A 411 -8.39 19.79 -28.95
N ASP A 412 -8.10 18.50 -29.17
CA ASP A 412 -8.30 17.81 -30.45
C ASP A 412 -9.66 18.12 -31.13
N LYS A 413 -10.72 18.33 -30.35
CA LYS A 413 -12.07 18.64 -30.83
C LYS A 413 -12.20 20.02 -31.49
N ALA A 414 -11.19 20.88 -31.37
CA ALA A 414 -11.12 22.15 -32.09
C ALA A 414 -10.67 21.97 -33.55
N VAL A 415 -10.12 20.81 -33.92
CA VAL A 415 -9.75 20.47 -35.30
C VAL A 415 -11.00 20.02 -36.04
N ASN A 416 -11.40 20.75 -37.10
CA ASN A 416 -12.62 20.50 -37.89
C ASN A 416 -13.84 20.17 -37.00
N PRO A 417 -14.26 21.12 -36.14
CA PRO A 417 -15.20 20.84 -35.07
C PRO A 417 -16.58 20.43 -35.59
N THR A 418 -17.09 19.31 -35.08
CA THR A 418 -18.44 18.78 -35.37
C THR A 418 -19.44 19.01 -34.23
N ASN A 419 -19.04 19.76 -33.20
CA ASN A 419 -19.84 20.06 -32.02
C ASN A 419 -19.54 21.47 -31.49
N VAL A 420 -20.47 22.03 -30.72
CA VAL A 420 -20.45 23.38 -30.16
C VAL A 420 -19.23 23.60 -29.25
N MET A 421 -18.89 22.61 -28.42
CA MET A 421 -17.73 22.71 -27.54
C MET A 421 -16.43 22.88 -28.36
N GLY A 422 -16.20 22.00 -29.34
CA GLY A 422 -15.07 22.08 -30.26
C GLY A 422 -15.05 23.39 -31.05
N ALA A 423 -16.20 23.83 -31.56
CA ALA A 423 -16.31 25.08 -32.30
C ALA A 423 -15.96 26.28 -31.41
N SER A 424 -16.47 26.33 -30.17
CA SER A 424 -16.14 27.39 -29.22
C SER A 424 -14.65 27.45 -28.89
N LYS A 425 -13.98 26.30 -28.71
CA LYS A 425 -12.53 26.25 -28.51
C LYS A 425 -11.78 26.70 -29.75
N ARG A 426 -12.22 26.32 -30.96
CA ARG A 426 -11.62 26.79 -32.21
C ARG A 426 -11.71 28.31 -32.37
N VAL A 427 -12.83 28.92 -31.99
CA VAL A 427 -12.97 30.39 -32.00
C VAL A 427 -12.06 31.02 -30.95
N ALA A 428 -11.92 30.43 -29.75
CA ALA A 428 -10.97 30.91 -28.74
C ALA A 428 -9.52 30.90 -29.25
N GLU A 429 -9.12 29.86 -29.99
CA GLU A 429 -7.80 29.82 -30.65
C GLU A 429 -7.65 30.97 -31.65
N MET A 430 -8.67 31.22 -32.49
CA MET A 430 -8.63 32.32 -33.46
C MET A 430 -8.50 33.68 -32.78
N VAL A 431 -9.14 33.88 -31.62
CA VAL A 431 -8.99 35.10 -30.80
C VAL A 431 -7.54 35.27 -30.36
N CYS A 432 -6.92 34.25 -29.77
CA CYS A 432 -5.51 34.30 -29.35
C CYS A 432 -4.57 34.50 -30.55
N GLN A 433 -4.82 33.83 -31.68
CA GLN A 433 -4.03 33.99 -32.91
C GLN A 433 -4.11 35.39 -33.51
N ALA A 434 -5.29 36.04 -33.46
CA ALA A 434 -5.45 37.42 -33.88
C ALA A 434 -4.66 38.36 -32.94
N MET A 435 -4.80 38.17 -31.63
CA MET A 435 -4.09 38.97 -30.62
C MET A 435 -2.56 38.80 -30.67
N ALA A 436 -2.07 37.60 -31.03
CA ALA A 436 -0.65 37.35 -31.23
C ALA A 436 -0.01 38.25 -32.29
N ARG A 437 -0.79 38.65 -33.32
CA ARG A 437 -0.30 39.51 -34.40
C ARG A 437 -0.28 40.99 -34.02
N GLU A 438 -1.05 41.38 -33.02
CA GLU A 438 -1.31 42.77 -32.65
C GLU A 438 -0.69 43.16 -31.29
N SER A 439 0.00 42.23 -30.62
CA SER A 439 0.55 42.47 -29.28
C SER A 439 1.96 41.88 -29.14
N HIS A 440 2.67 42.32 -28.09
CA HIS A 440 3.99 41.79 -27.71
C HIS A 440 3.91 40.49 -26.90
N VAL A 441 2.71 40.09 -26.49
CA VAL A 441 2.48 38.89 -25.68
C VAL A 441 2.65 37.66 -26.55
N ARG A 442 3.45 36.68 -26.11
CA ARG A 442 3.60 35.41 -26.81
C ARG A 442 2.40 34.52 -26.53
N PHE A 443 1.41 34.55 -27.42
CA PHE A 443 0.26 33.66 -27.37
C PHE A 443 0.62 32.30 -27.94
N ILE A 444 0.49 31.26 -27.13
CA ILE A 444 0.77 29.87 -27.48
C ILE A 444 -0.50 29.07 -27.25
N THR A 445 -0.95 28.30 -28.24
CA THR A 445 -2.03 27.34 -28.04
C THR A 445 -1.44 25.95 -27.92
N VAL A 446 -2.02 25.11 -27.06
CA VAL A 446 -1.61 23.70 -26.96
C VAL A 446 -2.84 22.82 -27.12
N ARG A 447 -2.84 21.96 -28.14
CA ARG A 447 -3.89 20.96 -28.36
C ARG A 447 -3.46 19.59 -27.86
N PHE A 448 -4.36 18.91 -27.15
CA PHE A 448 -4.19 17.49 -26.82
C PHE A 448 -5.53 16.75 -26.85
N GLY A 449 -5.42 15.43 -26.83
CA GLY A 449 -6.56 14.51 -26.86
C GLY A 449 -7.25 14.37 -25.50
N ASN A 450 -7.87 13.22 -25.27
CA ASN A 450 -8.50 12.93 -24.00
C ASN A 450 -7.44 12.70 -22.91
N VAL A 451 -7.81 13.07 -21.69
CA VAL A 451 -6.96 12.89 -20.51
C VAL A 451 -7.64 11.92 -19.55
N LEU A 452 -6.91 10.88 -19.15
CA LEU A 452 -7.38 9.85 -18.23
C LEU A 452 -7.78 10.46 -16.88
N ASP A 453 -8.83 9.91 -16.28
CA ASP A 453 -9.35 10.31 -14.96
C ASP A 453 -9.66 11.81 -14.78
N SER A 454 -9.85 12.54 -15.88
CA SER A 454 -10.32 13.92 -15.81
C SER A 454 -11.79 13.97 -15.35
N ALA A 455 -12.19 15.07 -14.67
CA ALA A 455 -13.53 15.22 -14.10
C ALA A 455 -14.62 15.05 -15.17
N GLY A 456 -15.65 14.26 -14.89
CA GLY A 456 -16.75 14.00 -15.83
C GLY A 456 -16.35 13.23 -17.11
N SER A 457 -15.21 12.54 -17.11
CA SER A 457 -14.81 11.69 -18.24
C SER A 457 -15.36 10.26 -18.13
N VAL A 458 -15.18 9.49 -19.21
CA VAL A 458 -15.74 8.15 -19.37
C VAL A 458 -15.20 7.13 -18.36
N VAL A 459 -13.94 7.23 -17.98
CA VAL A 459 -13.30 6.26 -17.07
C VAL A 459 -13.90 6.33 -15.65
N PRO A 460 -14.03 7.51 -15.01
CA PRO A 460 -14.78 7.66 -13.78
C PRO A 460 -16.21 7.12 -13.87
N LEU A 461 -16.92 7.42 -14.97
CA LEU A 461 -18.29 6.93 -15.19
C LEU A 461 -18.34 5.40 -15.25
N PHE A 462 -17.42 4.75 -15.94
CA PHE A 462 -17.36 3.29 -16.01
C PHE A 462 -17.07 2.68 -14.64
N ARG A 463 -16.16 3.27 -13.86
CA ARG A 463 -15.88 2.83 -12.48
C ARG A 463 -17.11 2.97 -11.58
N GLU A 464 -17.88 4.04 -11.73
CA GLU A 464 -19.14 4.26 -11.02
C GLU A 464 -20.20 3.22 -11.40
N GLN A 465 -20.45 3.01 -12.70
CA GLN A 465 -21.38 2.00 -13.20
C GLN A 465 -21.06 0.60 -12.70
N ILE A 466 -19.78 0.20 -12.74
CA ILE A 466 -19.32 -1.09 -12.23
C ILE A 466 -19.55 -1.20 -10.72
N ARG A 467 -19.27 -0.12 -9.96
CA ARG A 467 -19.46 -0.10 -8.50
C ARG A 467 -20.93 -0.21 -8.11
N GLU A 468 -21.82 0.37 -8.89
CA GLU A 468 -23.26 0.26 -8.72
C GLU A 468 -23.82 -1.11 -9.16
N GLY A 469 -22.99 -1.97 -9.75
CA GLY A 469 -23.40 -3.27 -10.28
C GLY A 469 -24.20 -3.18 -11.58
N GLY A 470 -24.20 -2.02 -12.23
CA GLY A 470 -24.87 -1.77 -13.51
C GLY A 470 -23.99 -2.12 -14.73
N PRO A 471 -24.59 -2.22 -15.93
CA PRO A 471 -23.84 -2.42 -17.16
C PRO A 471 -23.02 -1.17 -17.53
N VAL A 472 -21.87 -1.39 -18.16
CA VAL A 472 -21.05 -0.30 -18.73
C VAL A 472 -21.70 0.23 -20.00
N THR A 473 -21.93 1.54 -20.07
CA THR A 473 -22.58 2.16 -21.24
C THR A 473 -21.57 2.66 -22.27
N VAL A 474 -21.43 1.96 -23.39
CA VAL A 474 -20.55 2.36 -24.51
C VAL A 474 -21.37 3.06 -25.59
N THR A 475 -20.92 4.23 -26.05
CA THR A 475 -21.68 5.04 -27.03
C THR A 475 -21.80 4.39 -28.40
N HIS A 476 -20.74 3.72 -28.87
CA HIS A 476 -20.70 3.00 -30.14
C HIS A 476 -19.56 1.98 -30.10
N PRO A 477 -19.71 0.74 -30.63
CA PRO A 477 -18.68 -0.31 -30.55
C PRO A 477 -17.34 0.08 -31.19
N GLU A 478 -17.36 0.92 -32.22
CA GLU A 478 -16.16 1.34 -32.95
C GLU A 478 -15.57 2.68 -32.47
N VAL A 479 -16.07 3.25 -31.39
CA VAL A 479 -15.58 4.56 -30.93
C VAL A 479 -14.14 4.45 -30.40
N THR A 480 -13.23 5.21 -30.96
CA THR A 480 -11.83 5.28 -30.52
C THR A 480 -11.46 6.70 -30.06
N ARG A 481 -10.57 6.79 -29.07
CA ARG A 481 -10.07 8.06 -28.53
C ARG A 481 -8.59 7.95 -28.21
N TYR A 482 -7.85 9.03 -28.42
CA TYR A 482 -6.47 9.15 -27.99
C TYR A 482 -6.42 9.56 -26.52
N PHE A 483 -5.57 8.89 -25.74
CA PHE A 483 -5.43 9.14 -24.31
C PHE A 483 -4.01 9.49 -23.91
N MET A 484 -3.92 10.31 -22.87
CA MET A 484 -2.71 10.57 -22.10
C MET A 484 -3.05 10.79 -20.63
N THR A 485 -2.04 10.78 -19.78
CA THR A 485 -2.25 11.07 -18.35
C THR A 485 -2.32 12.59 -18.11
N ILE A 486 -2.94 13.01 -17.00
CA ILE A 486 -2.99 14.44 -16.62
C ILE A 486 -1.57 15.01 -16.47
N PRO A 487 -0.63 14.34 -15.78
CA PRO A 487 0.74 14.84 -15.67
C PRO A 487 1.44 15.00 -17.02
N GLU A 488 1.28 14.05 -17.94
CA GLU A 488 1.85 14.13 -19.31
C GLU A 488 1.29 15.32 -20.09
N ALA A 489 -0.03 15.57 -20.02
CA ALA A 489 -0.65 16.70 -20.70
C ALA A 489 -0.08 18.03 -20.18
N CYS A 490 0.04 18.18 -18.86
CA CYS A 490 0.57 19.39 -18.24
C CYS A 490 2.06 19.60 -18.57
N GLN A 491 2.83 18.52 -18.62
CA GLN A 491 4.23 18.56 -19.01
C GLN A 491 4.44 19.07 -20.44
N LEU A 492 3.64 18.62 -21.40
CA LEU A 492 3.70 19.13 -22.78
C LEU A 492 3.29 20.61 -22.85
N ILE A 493 2.30 21.03 -22.06
CA ILE A 493 1.91 22.44 -21.95
C ILE A 493 3.09 23.28 -21.46
N LEU A 494 3.78 22.84 -20.40
CA LEU A 494 4.96 23.55 -19.87
C LEU A 494 6.11 23.59 -20.88
N GLN A 495 6.34 22.51 -21.61
CA GLN A 495 7.36 22.48 -22.66
C GLN A 495 7.03 23.44 -23.81
N ALA A 496 5.76 23.56 -24.19
CA ALA A 496 5.34 24.51 -25.23
C ALA A 496 5.66 25.96 -24.84
N VAL A 497 5.54 26.34 -23.57
CA VAL A 497 5.92 27.69 -23.09
C VAL A 497 7.42 27.94 -23.18
N ALA A 498 8.21 26.92 -22.87
CA ALA A 498 9.67 27.04 -22.88
C ALA A 498 10.22 27.19 -24.31
N LEU A 499 9.55 26.59 -25.31
CA LEU A 499 9.99 26.56 -26.70
C LEU A 499 9.27 27.55 -27.62
N GLY A 500 8.08 28.02 -27.25
CA GLY A 500 7.24 28.86 -28.11
C GLY A 500 7.74 30.30 -28.26
N GLU A 501 7.70 30.80 -29.48
CA GLU A 501 8.08 32.16 -29.87
C GLU A 501 6.85 33.08 -30.04
N GLY A 502 5.66 32.52 -30.20
CA GLY A 502 4.37 33.23 -30.29
C GLY A 502 3.63 32.94 -31.61
N GLY A 503 2.33 32.67 -31.52
CA GLY A 503 1.44 32.38 -32.65
C GLY A 503 1.30 30.89 -33.01
N GLU A 504 1.99 30.00 -32.32
CA GLU A 504 1.97 28.55 -32.55
C GLU A 504 0.74 27.86 -31.93
N VAL A 505 0.46 26.64 -32.42
CA VAL A 505 -0.62 25.74 -31.97
C VAL A 505 -0.13 24.31 -31.79
#